data_AF-A0A4T2C5F4-F1
#
_entry.id   AF-A0A4T2C5F4-F1
#
_cell.length_a   1.000
_cell.length_b   1.000
_cell.length_c   1.000
_cell.angle_alpha   90.00
_cell.angle_beta   90.00
_cell.angle_gamma   90.00
#
_symmetry.space_group_name_H-M   'P 1'
#
loop_
_entity.id
_entity.type
_entity.pdbx_description
1 polymer ?
#
loop_
_entity_poly.entity_id
_entity_poly.type
_entity_poly.pdbx_seq_one_letter_code
_entity_poly.pdbx_strand_id
1 'polypeptide(L)'
;MLILVAAMLFAFAANLMVLSHIQHAVSQQQAMNELRVSLAAGTAPVSEATFDNSLVADATPLGIIDIPSIGVHEVFSEGTSASVLEGGPGHRRDSVLPGQAGISTVMARAAAYGGPFSRIQELAPGDRMTVLTGQGSQTFAVIGVRYAGDPVPTYAPGTSRLTLVTARGPAFIPTAIAYVDTQLTSLVQPAGKRQTTFIALPSAELAMSTDTSTAWALVFALQFLLVVEMAAVWAYRRIGAQKTWVVFVPLSLLAALYVANQMTLLLPNLL
;
A
#
# COMPACT_ATOMS: atom_id res chain seq x y z
N MET A 1 -1.78 34.05 -5.97
CA MET A 1 -2.26 32.77 -6.55
C MET A 1 -1.09 31.87 -6.95
N LEU A 2 -0.18 32.31 -7.83
CA LEU A 2 1.01 31.53 -8.24
C LEU A 2 1.88 31.02 -7.09
N ILE A 3 2.17 31.85 -6.09
CA ILE A 3 2.99 31.46 -4.92
C ILE A 3 2.34 30.32 -4.12
N LEU A 4 1.02 30.39 -3.92
CA LEU A 4 0.28 29.38 -3.16
C LEU A 4 0.24 28.04 -3.90
N VAL A 5 0.05 28.08 -5.22
CA VAL A 5 0.12 26.88 -6.06
C VAL A 5 1.54 26.29 -6.05
N ALA A 6 2.56 27.12 -6.19
CA ALA A 6 3.96 26.67 -6.12
C ALA A 6 4.30 26.04 -4.76
N ALA A 7 3.87 26.67 -3.66
CA ALA A 7 4.04 26.14 -2.31
C ALA A 7 3.31 24.81 -2.11
N MET A 8 2.10 24.68 -2.66
CA MET A 8 1.35 23.42 -2.64
C MET A 8 2.05 22.31 -3.41
N LEU A 9 2.51 22.58 -4.63
CA LEU A 9 3.24 21.61 -5.44
C LEU A 9 4.54 21.18 -4.74
N PHE A 10 5.23 22.14 -4.11
CA PHE A 10 6.41 21.83 -3.30
C PHE A 10 6.06 20.96 -2.09
N ALA A 11 5.01 21.28 -1.34
CA ALA A 11 4.55 20.48 -0.20
C ALA A 11 4.15 19.07 -0.63
N PHE A 12 3.48 18.92 -1.78
CA PHE A 12 3.14 17.63 -2.36
C PHE A 12 4.37 16.81 -2.74
N ALA A 13 5.34 17.42 -3.42
CA ALA A 13 6.61 16.78 -3.76
C ALA A 13 7.40 16.38 -2.50
N ALA A 14 7.48 17.26 -1.50
CA ALA A 14 8.13 16.99 -0.23
C ALA A 14 7.43 15.87 0.55
N ASN A 15 6.10 15.80 0.50
CA ASN A 15 5.34 14.70 1.09
C ASN A 15 5.70 13.38 0.43
N LEU A 16 5.61 13.30 -0.91
CA LEU A 16 5.90 12.07 -1.65
C LEU A 16 7.35 11.60 -1.50
N MET A 17 8.32 12.51 -1.53
CA MET A 17 9.75 12.15 -1.58
C MET A 17 10.40 12.00 -0.20
N VAL A 18 9.81 12.55 0.86
CA VAL A 18 10.44 12.57 2.19
C VAL A 18 9.50 12.04 3.27
N LEU A 19 8.35 12.70 3.45
CA LEU A 19 7.46 12.37 4.58
C LEU A 19 6.79 11.01 4.43
N SER A 20 6.50 10.59 3.20
CA SER A 20 5.89 9.29 2.90
C SER A 20 6.72 8.13 3.44
N HIS A 21 8.05 8.21 3.40
CA HIS A 21 8.94 7.18 3.94
C HIS A 21 8.86 7.09 5.47
N ILE A 22 8.66 8.22 6.15
CA ILE A 22 8.46 8.25 7.61
C ILE A 22 7.08 7.68 7.96
N GLN A 23 6.04 8.09 7.22
CA GLN A 23 4.68 7.57 7.39
C GLN A 23 4.66 6.04 7.23
N HIS A 24 5.28 5.52 6.16
CA HIS A 24 5.44 4.10 5.93
C HIS A 24 6.16 3.39 7.08
N ALA A 25 7.30 3.92 7.56
CA ALA A 25 8.03 3.32 8.67
C ALA A 25 7.21 3.24 9.96
N VAL A 26 6.41 4.27 10.25
CA VAL A 26 5.48 4.28 11.39
C VAL A 26 4.37 3.25 11.19
N SER A 27 3.78 3.19 10.00
CA SER A 27 2.73 2.21 9.66
C SER A 27 3.24 0.77 9.78
N GLN A 28 4.43 0.48 9.26
CA GLN A 28 5.06 -0.84 9.37
C GLN A 28 5.36 -1.23 10.82
N GLN A 29 5.80 -0.29 11.66
CA GLN A 29 6.00 -0.55 13.08
C GLN A 29 4.69 -0.88 13.80
N GLN A 30 3.60 -0.16 13.49
CA GLN A 30 2.27 -0.42 14.04
C GLN A 30 1.73 -1.78 13.58
N ALA A 31 1.77 -2.05 12.27
CA ALA A 31 1.33 -3.29 11.68
C ALA A 31 2.10 -4.51 12.23
N MET A 32 3.41 -4.37 12.43
CA MET A 32 4.26 -5.42 13.04
C MET A 32 3.85 -5.69 14.49
N ASN A 33 3.56 -4.65 15.28
CA ASN A 33 3.12 -4.81 16.66
C ASN A 33 1.76 -5.52 16.73
N GLU A 34 0.80 -5.11 15.90
CA GLU A 34 -0.52 -5.74 15.81
C GLU A 34 -0.42 -7.21 15.37
N LEU A 35 0.39 -7.49 14.34
CA LEU A 35 0.60 -8.84 13.83
C LEU A 35 1.25 -9.75 14.89
N ARG A 36 2.23 -9.26 15.66
CA ARG A 36 2.84 -10.03 16.74
C ARG A 36 1.82 -10.43 17.80
N VAL A 37 0.92 -9.51 18.17
CA VAL A 37 -0.14 -9.79 19.14
C VAL A 37 -1.12 -10.82 18.59
N SER A 38 -1.57 -10.68 17.34
CA SER A 38 -2.53 -11.62 16.74
C SER A 38 -1.94 -13.02 16.51
N LEU A 39 -0.66 -13.10 16.11
CA LEU A 39 0.06 -14.37 16.00
C LEU A 39 0.23 -15.05 17.37
N ALA A 40 0.62 -14.29 18.41
CA ALA A 40 0.77 -14.83 19.76
C ALA A 40 -0.57 -15.31 20.36
N ALA A 41 -1.67 -14.62 20.03
CA ALA A 41 -3.01 -15.00 20.45
C ALA A 41 -3.63 -16.13 19.59
N GLY A 42 -3.01 -16.50 18.47
CA GLY A 42 -3.60 -17.46 17.51
C GLY A 42 -4.83 -16.93 16.80
N THR A 43 -4.99 -15.61 16.70
CA THR A 43 -6.15 -14.93 16.08
C THR A 43 -5.83 -14.28 14.73
N ALA A 44 -4.60 -14.44 14.24
CA ALA A 44 -4.21 -13.96 12.92
C ALA A 44 -5.13 -14.55 11.83
N PRO A 45 -5.65 -13.75 10.89
CA PRO A 45 -6.56 -14.24 9.86
C PRO A 45 -5.90 -15.30 8.97
N VAL A 46 -6.62 -16.40 8.75
CA VAL A 46 -6.23 -17.50 7.84
C VAL A 46 -7.23 -17.69 6.68
N SER A 47 -8.21 -16.81 6.59
CA SER A 47 -9.23 -16.75 5.54
C SER A 47 -9.70 -15.31 5.35
N GLU A 48 -10.54 -15.07 4.35
CA GLU A 48 -11.12 -13.75 4.08
C GLU A 48 -12.03 -13.25 5.18
N ALA A 49 -12.71 -14.17 5.86
CA ALA A 49 -13.60 -13.87 6.96
C ALA A 49 -12.97 -14.29 8.29
N THR A 50 -13.31 -13.54 9.33
CA THR A 50 -13.02 -13.87 10.72
C THR A 50 -13.89 -15.03 11.19
N PHE A 51 -13.66 -15.49 12.43
CA PHE A 51 -14.48 -16.52 13.08
C PHE A 51 -15.98 -16.15 13.12
N ASP A 52 -16.29 -14.86 13.31
CA ASP A 52 -17.65 -14.32 13.34
C ASP A 52 -18.25 -14.10 11.94
N ASN A 53 -17.65 -14.70 10.91
CA ASN A 53 -18.07 -14.63 9.51
C ASN A 53 -18.18 -13.20 8.95
N SER A 54 -17.42 -12.26 9.54
CA SER A 54 -17.27 -10.89 9.05
C SER A 54 -15.99 -10.79 8.21
N LEU A 55 -16.02 -10.04 7.12
CA LEU A 55 -14.84 -9.83 6.29
C LEU A 55 -13.72 -9.16 7.09
N VAL A 56 -12.49 -9.62 6.87
CA VAL A 56 -11.30 -8.98 7.43
C VAL A 56 -11.21 -7.55 6.91
N ALA A 57 -11.13 -6.59 7.83
CA ALA A 57 -11.09 -5.18 7.49
C ALA A 57 -9.84 -4.83 6.66
N ASP A 58 -9.97 -3.85 5.77
CA ASP A 58 -8.81 -3.27 5.08
C ASP A 58 -7.72 -2.83 6.08
N ALA A 59 -6.47 -2.88 5.64
CA ALA A 59 -5.27 -2.58 6.42
C ALA A 59 -4.99 -3.53 7.60
N THR A 60 -5.83 -4.55 7.86
CA THR A 60 -5.55 -5.58 8.87
C THR A 60 -4.28 -6.36 8.50
N PRO A 61 -3.26 -6.43 9.37
CA PRO A 61 -2.04 -7.19 9.11
C PRO A 61 -2.32 -8.69 8.98
N LEU A 62 -1.79 -9.30 7.91
CA LEU A 62 -1.98 -10.72 7.61
C LEU A 62 -0.71 -11.54 7.79
N GLY A 63 0.45 -10.92 7.58
CA GLY A 63 1.70 -11.64 7.57
C GLY A 63 2.91 -10.78 7.22
N ILE A 64 4.06 -11.41 7.11
CA ILE A 64 5.33 -10.79 6.75
C ILE A 64 5.80 -11.41 5.44
N ILE A 65 6.25 -10.59 4.49
CA ILE A 65 6.98 -11.02 3.31
C ILE A 65 8.45 -10.63 3.44
N ASP A 66 9.33 -11.60 3.21
CA ASP A 66 10.78 -11.46 3.29
C ASP A 66 11.44 -11.91 1.99
N ILE A 67 12.13 -11.00 1.29
CA ILE A 67 12.83 -11.23 0.03
C ILE A 67 14.29 -10.75 0.18
N PRO A 68 15.21 -11.61 0.66
CA PRO A 68 16.56 -11.20 1.02
C PRO A 68 17.39 -10.62 -0.13
N SER A 69 17.22 -11.13 -1.36
CA SER A 69 18.02 -10.70 -2.52
C SER A 69 17.84 -9.22 -2.88
N ILE A 70 16.70 -8.64 -2.51
CA ILE A 70 16.37 -7.22 -2.74
C ILE A 70 16.16 -6.42 -1.45
N GLY A 71 16.31 -7.05 -0.28
CA GLY A 71 16.21 -6.39 1.02
C GLY A 71 14.78 -6.03 1.46
N VAL A 72 13.77 -6.75 0.98
CA VAL A 72 12.37 -6.54 1.39
C VAL A 72 12.10 -7.33 2.67
N HIS A 73 11.60 -6.63 3.70
CA HIS A 73 11.09 -7.23 4.93
C HIS A 73 9.91 -6.39 5.41
N GLU A 74 8.70 -6.79 5.03
CA GLU A 74 7.51 -5.93 5.15
C GLU A 74 6.32 -6.72 5.67
N VAL A 75 5.51 -6.07 6.51
CA VAL A 75 4.19 -6.56 6.89
C VAL A 75 3.23 -6.26 5.74
N PHE A 76 2.52 -7.28 5.28
CA PHE A 76 1.44 -7.10 4.31
C PHE A 76 0.07 -7.21 4.99
N SER A 77 -0.85 -6.38 4.53
CA SER A 77 -2.21 -6.25 5.09
C SER A 77 -3.29 -6.67 4.09
N GLU A 78 -4.52 -6.86 4.55
CA GLU A 78 -5.66 -7.11 3.67
C GLU A 78 -6.05 -5.83 2.90
N GLY A 79 -6.33 -5.99 1.60
CA GLY A 79 -6.76 -4.90 0.72
C GLY A 79 -5.64 -4.35 -0.14
N THR A 80 -6.00 -3.79 -1.30
CA THR A 80 -5.03 -3.27 -2.29
C THR A 80 -5.40 -1.88 -2.83
N SER A 81 -6.22 -1.14 -2.07
CA SER A 81 -6.53 0.27 -2.36
C SER A 81 -5.31 1.17 -2.10
N ALA A 82 -5.34 2.39 -2.63
CA ALA A 82 -4.26 3.35 -2.44
C ALA A 82 -3.98 3.66 -0.96
N SER A 83 -5.02 3.71 -0.12
CA SER A 83 -4.90 3.96 1.33
C SER A 83 -4.25 2.81 2.09
N VAL A 84 -4.51 1.56 1.69
CA VAL A 84 -3.84 0.39 2.28
C VAL A 84 -2.37 0.36 1.84
N LEU A 85 -2.11 0.59 0.54
CA LEU A 85 -0.76 0.49 -0.02
C LEU A 85 0.18 1.65 0.37
N GLU A 86 -0.32 2.73 0.97
CA GLU A 86 0.52 3.73 1.67
C GLU A 86 1.18 3.16 2.94
N GLY A 87 0.56 2.17 3.58
CA GLY A 87 1.08 1.55 4.79
C GLY A 87 2.08 0.42 4.54
N GLY A 88 2.10 -0.15 3.33
CA GLY A 88 2.97 -1.27 2.95
C GLY A 88 2.31 -2.17 1.90
N PRO A 89 2.85 -3.38 1.67
CA PRO A 89 2.24 -4.33 0.75
C PRO A 89 0.81 -4.74 1.16
N GLY A 90 -0.04 -5.00 0.17
CA GLY A 90 -1.43 -5.38 0.35
C GLY A 90 -1.76 -6.70 -0.33
N HIS A 91 -2.52 -7.56 0.33
CA HIS A 91 -3.05 -8.81 -0.21
C HIS A 91 -4.38 -8.55 -0.90
N ARG A 92 -4.51 -9.08 -2.11
CA ARG A 92 -5.72 -8.92 -2.93
C ARG A 92 -6.82 -9.86 -2.44
N ARG A 93 -7.96 -9.28 -2.03
CA ARG A 93 -9.04 -9.95 -1.27
C ARG A 93 -9.66 -11.19 -1.94
N ASP A 94 -9.75 -11.20 -3.27
CA ASP A 94 -10.29 -12.30 -4.07
C ASP A 94 -9.28 -13.43 -4.33
N SER A 95 -8.06 -13.34 -3.82
CA SER A 95 -7.00 -14.35 -3.96
C SER A 95 -6.79 -15.13 -2.67
N VAL A 96 -6.24 -16.35 -2.71
CA VAL A 96 -5.97 -17.13 -1.47
C VAL A 96 -4.80 -16.54 -0.71
N LEU A 97 -4.66 -16.81 0.60
CA LEU A 97 -3.49 -16.32 1.33
C LEU A 97 -2.21 -17.02 0.84
N PRO A 98 -1.04 -16.35 0.91
CA PRO A 98 0.23 -16.98 0.57
C PRO A 98 0.45 -18.29 1.33
N GLY A 99 0.74 -19.35 0.59
CA GLY A 99 0.95 -20.70 1.12
C GLY A 99 -0.24 -21.64 0.97
N GLN A 100 -1.43 -21.09 0.74
CA GLN A 100 -2.64 -21.87 0.50
C GLN A 100 -2.69 -22.41 -0.93
N ALA A 101 -3.37 -23.54 -1.14
CA ALA A 101 -3.63 -24.07 -2.46
C ALA A 101 -4.39 -23.05 -3.34
N GLY A 102 -3.79 -22.65 -4.46
CA GLY A 102 -4.30 -21.60 -5.34
C GLY A 102 -3.27 -20.51 -5.65
N ILE A 103 -3.74 -19.38 -6.16
CA ILE A 103 -2.92 -18.20 -6.46
C ILE A 103 -3.21 -17.13 -5.42
N SER A 104 -2.16 -16.67 -4.76
CA SER A 104 -2.16 -15.49 -3.90
C SER A 104 -1.59 -14.31 -4.66
N THR A 105 -2.15 -13.12 -4.45
CA THR A 105 -1.67 -11.88 -5.08
C THR A 105 -1.34 -10.86 -4.00
N VAL A 106 -0.11 -10.37 -4.00
CA VAL A 106 0.34 -9.28 -3.12
C VAL A 106 0.78 -8.13 -4.01
N MET A 107 0.30 -6.93 -3.71
CA MET A 107 0.59 -5.71 -4.43
C MET A 107 1.36 -4.75 -3.53
N ALA A 108 2.29 -3.97 -4.10
CA ALA A 108 2.88 -2.86 -3.38
C ALA A 108 3.36 -1.76 -4.32
N ARG A 109 3.54 -0.57 -3.75
CA ARG A 109 4.03 0.62 -4.43
C ARG A 109 5.45 0.44 -4.97
N ALA A 110 5.72 1.04 -6.13
CA ALA A 110 7.04 1.05 -6.75
C ALA A 110 7.90 2.26 -6.29
N ALA A 111 7.26 3.34 -5.83
CA ALA A 111 7.87 4.56 -5.34
C ALA A 111 6.98 5.20 -4.26
N ALA A 112 7.53 6.18 -3.52
CA ALA A 112 6.90 6.76 -2.32
C ALA A 112 6.53 5.72 -1.26
N TYR A 113 6.26 6.17 -0.03
CA TYR A 113 5.76 5.29 1.05
C TYR A 113 6.62 4.02 1.22
N GLY A 114 7.94 4.19 1.29
CA GLY A 114 8.90 3.07 1.35
C GLY A 114 9.24 2.44 -0.01
N GLY A 115 8.32 2.45 -0.97
CA GLY A 115 8.44 1.76 -2.26
C GLY A 115 8.80 0.28 -2.11
N PRO A 116 8.02 -0.53 -1.36
CA PRO A 116 8.40 -1.90 -0.99
C PRO A 116 8.78 -2.78 -2.18
N PHE A 117 8.09 -2.61 -3.32
CA PHE A 117 8.32 -3.40 -4.52
C PHE A 117 9.10 -2.67 -5.63
N SER A 118 9.78 -1.57 -5.30
CA SER A 118 10.64 -0.82 -6.22
C SER A 118 11.65 -1.68 -6.98
N ARG A 119 12.10 -2.79 -6.37
CA ARG A 119 13.17 -3.66 -6.89
C ARG A 119 12.75 -5.08 -7.25
N ILE A 120 11.45 -5.44 -7.21
CA ILE A 120 11.05 -6.84 -7.50
C ILE A 120 11.37 -7.29 -8.93
N GLN A 121 11.53 -6.34 -9.86
CA GLN A 121 11.93 -6.63 -11.24
C GLN A 121 13.40 -7.08 -11.36
N GLU A 122 14.20 -6.95 -10.29
CA GLU A 122 15.58 -7.44 -10.23
C GLU A 122 15.66 -8.93 -9.84
N LEU A 123 14.54 -9.54 -9.44
CA LEU A 123 14.49 -10.93 -8.98
C LEU A 123 14.79 -11.91 -10.11
N ALA A 124 15.71 -12.83 -9.84
CA ALA A 124 16.09 -13.88 -10.77
C ALA A 124 15.27 -15.17 -10.52
N PRO A 125 15.00 -15.99 -11.57
CA PRO A 125 14.45 -17.32 -11.37
C PRO A 125 15.28 -18.14 -10.36
N GLY A 126 14.60 -18.74 -9.39
CA GLY A 126 15.21 -19.50 -8.29
C GLY A 126 15.51 -18.68 -7.02
N ASP A 127 15.42 -17.35 -7.07
CA ASP A 127 15.50 -16.51 -5.87
C ASP A 127 14.44 -16.95 -4.86
N ARG A 128 14.84 -17.01 -3.59
CA ARG A 128 13.97 -17.46 -2.51
C ARG A 128 13.35 -16.28 -1.79
N MET A 129 12.10 -16.45 -1.40
CA MET A 129 11.40 -15.58 -0.48
C MET A 129 10.62 -16.40 0.53
N THR A 130 10.38 -15.81 1.69
CA THR A 130 9.58 -16.42 2.75
C THR A 130 8.39 -15.54 3.02
N VAL A 131 7.23 -16.17 3.21
CA VAL A 131 6.05 -15.50 3.74
C VAL A 131 5.70 -16.14 5.06
N LEU A 132 5.44 -15.34 6.08
CA LEU A 132 4.92 -15.78 7.36
C LEU A 132 3.47 -15.35 7.47
N THR A 133 2.57 -16.30 7.71
CA THR A 133 1.14 -16.03 7.96
C THR A 133 0.69 -16.70 9.26
N GLY A 134 -0.60 -16.55 9.61
CA GLY A 134 -1.21 -17.32 10.71
C GLY A 134 -1.14 -18.84 10.53
N GLN A 135 -0.87 -19.35 9.32
CA GLN A 135 -0.71 -20.79 9.03
C GLN A 135 0.76 -21.25 9.07
N GLY A 136 1.68 -20.39 9.51
CA GLY A 136 3.11 -20.69 9.61
C GLY A 136 3.94 -20.02 8.53
N SER A 137 5.18 -20.49 8.36
CA SER A 137 6.15 -19.95 7.41
C SER A 137 6.18 -20.79 6.13
N GLN A 138 6.13 -20.10 4.98
CA GLN A 138 6.04 -20.70 3.66
C GLN A 138 7.16 -20.16 2.76
N THR A 139 7.89 -21.06 2.10
CA THR A 139 9.01 -20.68 1.23
C THR A 139 8.61 -20.78 -0.22
N PHE A 140 8.91 -19.74 -0.99
CA PHE A 140 8.67 -19.65 -2.42
C PHE A 140 9.98 -19.51 -3.18
N ALA A 141 9.98 -19.96 -4.43
CA ALA A 141 11.03 -19.72 -5.41
C ALA A 141 10.46 -18.92 -6.59
N VAL A 142 11.18 -17.90 -7.02
CA VAL A 142 10.81 -17.08 -8.18
C VAL A 142 10.85 -17.93 -9.45
N ILE A 143 9.77 -17.84 -10.25
CA ILE A 143 9.69 -18.45 -11.58
C ILE A 143 10.24 -17.45 -12.60
N GLY A 144 9.81 -16.19 -12.50
CA GLY A 144 10.28 -15.12 -13.37
C GLY A 144 9.45 -13.85 -13.25
N VAL A 145 9.94 -12.81 -13.94
CA VAL A 145 9.28 -11.52 -14.08
C VAL A 145 8.47 -11.53 -15.37
N ARG A 146 7.25 -10.99 -15.32
CA ARG A 146 6.39 -10.76 -16.48
C ARG A 146 5.79 -9.36 -16.47
N TYR A 147 5.28 -8.94 -17.60
CA TYR A 147 4.68 -7.63 -17.80
C TYR A 147 3.22 -7.74 -18.26
N ALA A 148 2.50 -6.63 -18.17
CA ALA A 148 1.13 -6.57 -18.67
C ALA A 148 1.07 -6.98 -20.15
N GLY A 149 0.22 -7.97 -20.46
CA GLY A 149 0.08 -8.57 -21.80
C GLY A 149 0.81 -9.91 -21.99
N ASP A 150 1.76 -10.25 -21.11
CA ASP A 150 2.45 -11.54 -21.16
C ASP A 150 1.49 -12.69 -20.76
N PRO A 151 1.70 -13.91 -21.29
CA PRO A 151 0.89 -15.06 -20.95
C PRO A 151 1.05 -15.41 -19.46
N VAL A 152 -0.08 -15.66 -18.80
CA VAL A 152 -0.08 -16.14 -17.41
C VAL A 152 0.39 -17.60 -17.38
N PRO A 153 1.42 -17.96 -16.60
CA PRO A 153 1.92 -19.32 -16.57
C PRO A 153 0.85 -20.29 -16.02
N THR A 154 0.69 -21.45 -16.65
CA THR A 154 -0.22 -22.51 -16.16
C THR A 154 0.22 -23.00 -14.78
N TYR A 155 -0.73 -23.32 -13.90
CA TYR A 155 -0.47 -23.87 -12.57
C TYR A 155 -1.22 -25.19 -12.38
N ALA A 156 -0.63 -26.12 -11.62
CA ALA A 156 -1.25 -27.40 -11.37
C ALA A 156 -2.23 -27.30 -10.18
N PRO A 157 -3.39 -27.99 -10.23
CA PRO A 157 -4.29 -28.08 -9.08
C PRO A 157 -3.57 -28.58 -7.83
N GLY A 158 -3.90 -28.00 -6.67
CA GLY A 158 -3.28 -28.36 -5.39
C GLY A 158 -1.89 -27.76 -5.14
N THR A 159 -1.35 -26.96 -6.08
CA THR A 159 -0.13 -26.17 -5.85
C THR A 159 -0.47 -24.77 -5.32
N SER A 160 0.50 -24.12 -4.70
CA SER A 160 0.40 -22.73 -4.24
C SER A 160 1.35 -21.84 -5.02
N ARG A 161 0.85 -20.69 -5.47
CA ARG A 161 1.63 -19.64 -6.12
C ARG A 161 1.42 -18.31 -5.43
N LEU A 162 2.45 -17.48 -5.48
CA LEU A 162 2.39 -16.09 -5.06
C LEU A 162 2.83 -15.22 -6.23
N THR A 163 1.95 -14.29 -6.58
CA THR A 163 2.17 -13.26 -7.58
C THR A 163 2.41 -11.94 -6.87
N LEU A 164 3.60 -11.37 -7.04
CA LEU A 164 3.89 -10.00 -6.60
C LEU A 164 3.54 -9.03 -7.74
N VAL A 165 2.94 -7.89 -7.42
CA VAL A 165 2.47 -6.91 -8.41
C VAL A 165 2.95 -5.51 -8.03
N THR A 166 3.53 -4.78 -8.98
CA THR A 166 3.92 -3.39 -8.77
C THR A 166 3.85 -2.59 -10.08
N ALA A 167 4.02 -1.28 -9.98
CA ALA A 167 4.09 -0.42 -11.16
C ALA A 167 5.45 -0.51 -11.86
N ARG A 168 5.44 -0.31 -13.18
CA ARG A 168 6.62 -0.19 -14.03
C ARG A 168 6.69 1.20 -14.65
N GLY A 169 7.90 1.75 -14.71
CA GLY A 169 8.17 3.04 -15.33
C GLY A 169 9.16 3.85 -14.49
N PRO A 170 9.42 5.12 -14.87
CA PRO A 170 10.13 6.05 -14.01
C PRO A 170 9.43 6.21 -12.65
N ALA A 171 10.21 6.45 -11.59
CA ALA A 171 9.67 6.72 -10.26
C ALA A 171 8.64 7.86 -10.32
N PHE A 172 7.52 7.69 -9.62
CA PHE A 172 6.38 8.63 -9.58
C PHE A 172 5.63 8.83 -10.91
N ILE A 173 6.03 8.18 -12.01
CA ILE A 173 5.38 8.25 -13.32
C ILE A 173 5.17 6.81 -13.85
N PRO A 174 4.30 6.02 -13.21
CA PRO A 174 4.05 4.64 -13.62
C PRO A 174 3.35 4.59 -14.99
N THR A 175 3.77 3.64 -15.83
CA THR A 175 3.30 3.50 -17.23
C THR A 175 2.73 2.12 -17.54
N ALA A 176 3.11 1.09 -16.78
CA ALA A 176 2.66 -0.28 -16.96
C ALA A 176 2.69 -1.03 -15.62
N ILE A 177 2.31 -2.31 -15.63
CA ILE A 177 2.36 -3.19 -14.46
C ILE A 177 3.46 -4.24 -14.68
N ALA A 178 4.23 -4.51 -13.63
CA ALA A 178 5.15 -5.62 -13.55
C ALA A 178 4.62 -6.66 -12.55
N TYR A 179 4.88 -7.92 -12.85
CA TYR A 179 4.52 -9.03 -11.99
C TYR A 179 5.72 -9.95 -11.79
N VAL A 180 5.81 -10.56 -10.61
CA VAL A 180 6.76 -11.63 -10.33
C VAL A 180 5.97 -12.84 -9.90
N ASP A 181 6.03 -13.90 -10.69
CA ASP A 181 5.37 -15.15 -10.38
C ASP A 181 6.34 -16.05 -9.61
N THR A 182 5.84 -16.67 -8.56
CA THR A 182 6.60 -17.58 -7.70
C THR A 182 5.84 -18.88 -7.48
N GLN A 183 6.57 -19.94 -7.16
CA GLN A 183 6.01 -21.23 -6.78
C GLN A 183 6.40 -21.59 -5.36
N LEU A 184 5.45 -22.15 -4.62
CA LEU A 184 5.71 -22.65 -3.28
C LEU A 184 6.63 -23.89 -3.34
N THR A 185 7.66 -23.90 -2.50
CA THR A 185 8.58 -25.02 -2.33
C THR A 185 8.37 -25.78 -1.01
N SER A 186 7.67 -25.18 -0.04
CA SER A 186 7.27 -25.84 1.21
C SER A 186 5.91 -26.53 1.09
N LEU A 187 5.42 -27.11 2.20
CA LEU A 187 4.11 -27.77 2.25
C LEU A 187 2.97 -26.79 1.98
N VAL A 188 2.06 -27.20 1.09
CA VAL A 188 0.85 -26.44 0.75
C VAL A 188 -0.14 -26.51 1.90
N GLN A 189 -0.70 -25.37 2.27
CA GLN A 189 -1.74 -25.26 3.29
C GLN A 189 -3.14 -25.35 2.68
N PRO A 190 -4.13 -25.85 3.43
CA PRO A 190 -5.52 -25.82 2.97
C PRO A 190 -5.99 -24.37 2.81
N ALA A 191 -6.72 -24.11 1.72
CA ALA A 191 -7.28 -22.79 1.45
C ALA A 191 -8.51 -22.53 2.33
N GLY A 192 -8.58 -21.32 2.87
CA GLY A 192 -9.77 -20.84 3.57
C GLY A 192 -10.95 -20.62 2.61
N LYS A 193 -12.17 -20.55 3.17
CA LYS A 193 -13.34 -20.13 2.38
C LYS A 193 -13.16 -18.69 1.90
N ARG A 194 -13.51 -18.42 0.65
CA ARG A 194 -13.57 -17.08 0.06
C ARG A 194 -15.00 -16.74 -0.32
N GLN A 195 -15.40 -15.51 -0.02
CA GLN A 195 -16.67 -14.90 -0.38
C GLN A 195 -16.47 -13.93 -1.56
N THR A 196 -15.37 -13.18 -1.59
CA THR A 196 -15.07 -12.26 -2.70
C THR A 196 -14.60 -13.04 -3.92
N THR A 197 -15.15 -12.65 -5.06
CA THR A 197 -14.76 -13.13 -6.38
C THR A 197 -14.18 -11.97 -7.19
N PHE A 198 -13.51 -12.27 -8.30
CA PHE A 198 -12.99 -11.26 -9.22
C PHE A 198 -14.05 -10.21 -9.62
N ILE A 199 -15.31 -10.64 -9.80
CA ILE A 199 -16.42 -9.77 -10.21
C ILE A 199 -16.88 -8.86 -9.05
N ALA A 200 -16.77 -9.35 -7.81
CA ALA A 200 -17.18 -8.62 -6.61
C ALA A 200 -16.08 -7.74 -6.01
N LEU A 201 -14.84 -7.83 -6.52
CA LEU A 201 -13.71 -7.05 -6.05
C LEU A 201 -13.93 -5.55 -6.37
N PRO A 202 -13.78 -4.63 -5.39
CA PRO A 202 -13.88 -3.20 -5.65
C PRO A 202 -12.88 -2.74 -6.72
N SER A 203 -13.28 -1.81 -7.58
CA SER A 203 -12.40 -1.30 -8.65
C SER A 203 -11.13 -0.64 -8.13
N ALA A 204 -11.16 -0.05 -6.93
CA ALA A 204 -10.01 0.55 -6.25
C ALA A 204 -8.91 -0.47 -5.89
N GLU A 205 -9.24 -1.76 -5.80
CA GLU A 205 -8.31 -2.86 -5.51
C GLU A 205 -7.66 -3.47 -6.77
N LEU A 206 -8.04 -2.98 -7.96
CA LEU A 206 -7.39 -3.41 -9.20
C LEU A 206 -5.99 -2.79 -9.31
N ALA A 207 -5.06 -3.52 -9.92
CA ALA A 207 -3.70 -3.05 -10.14
C ALA A 207 -3.70 -1.76 -11.00
N MET A 208 -2.94 -0.75 -10.59
CA MET A 208 -2.87 0.58 -11.22
C MET A 208 -4.21 1.34 -11.22
N SER A 209 -5.12 1.02 -10.31
CA SER A 209 -6.38 1.73 -10.16
C SER A 209 -6.25 2.98 -9.30
N THR A 210 -7.13 3.95 -9.55
CA THR A 210 -7.29 5.17 -8.76
C THR A 210 -8.60 5.08 -7.99
N ASP A 211 -8.56 5.38 -6.69
CA ASP A 211 -9.74 5.48 -5.86
C ASP A 211 -10.20 6.93 -5.71
N THR A 212 -11.41 7.24 -6.18
CA THR A 212 -12.01 8.57 -6.04
C THR A 212 -13.01 8.67 -4.89
N SER A 213 -13.21 7.60 -4.11
CA SER A 213 -14.15 7.56 -2.99
C SER A 213 -13.79 8.57 -1.89
N THR A 214 -12.52 8.96 -1.79
CA THR A 214 -11.97 9.93 -0.83
C THR A 214 -11.89 11.35 -1.40
N ALA A 215 -12.31 11.61 -2.63
CA ALA A 215 -12.19 12.94 -3.26
C ALA A 215 -12.92 14.04 -2.49
N TRP A 216 -14.00 13.72 -1.76
CA TRP A 216 -14.70 14.66 -0.90
C TRP A 216 -13.81 15.16 0.25
N ALA A 217 -12.91 14.32 0.78
CA ALA A 217 -11.98 14.68 1.84
C ALA A 217 -10.92 15.67 1.34
N LEU A 218 -10.48 15.54 0.07
CA LEU A 218 -9.62 16.54 -0.57
C LEU A 218 -10.31 17.91 -0.65
N VAL A 219 -11.61 17.97 -0.97
CA VAL A 219 -12.36 19.24 -1.00
C VAL A 219 -12.34 19.91 0.38
N PHE A 220 -12.59 19.15 1.45
CA PHE A 220 -12.50 19.69 2.81
C PHE A 220 -11.08 20.08 3.21
N ALA A 221 -10.07 19.34 2.78
CA ALA A 221 -8.67 19.71 3.00
C ALA A 221 -8.32 21.04 2.33
N LEU A 222 -8.77 21.25 1.09
CA LEU A 222 -8.58 22.50 0.36
C LEU A 222 -9.34 23.66 1.00
N GLN A 223 -10.58 23.43 1.45
CA GLN A 223 -11.35 24.43 2.19
C GLN A 223 -10.66 24.82 3.50
N PHE A 224 -10.14 23.84 4.25
CA PHE A 224 -9.38 24.08 5.47
C PHE A 224 -8.15 24.96 5.19
N LEU A 225 -7.38 24.64 4.16
CA LEU A 225 -6.25 25.48 3.75
C LEU A 225 -6.69 26.91 3.40
N LEU A 226 -7.76 27.07 2.62
CA LEU A 226 -8.28 28.40 2.26
C LEU A 226 -8.68 29.20 3.49
N VAL A 227 -9.34 28.58 4.47
CA VAL A 227 -9.71 29.23 5.74
C VAL A 227 -8.46 29.66 6.51
N VAL A 228 -7.44 28.80 6.61
CA VAL A 228 -6.16 29.13 7.27
C VAL A 228 -5.48 30.32 6.60
N GLU A 229 -5.38 30.31 5.27
CA GLU A 229 -4.76 31.41 4.51
C GLU A 229 -5.54 32.71 4.62
N MET A 230 -6.89 32.67 4.55
CA MET A 230 -7.73 33.85 4.75
C MET A 230 -7.58 34.42 6.16
N ALA A 231 -7.54 33.56 7.17
CA ALA A 231 -7.32 33.96 8.56
C ALA A 231 -5.91 34.52 8.77
N ALA A 232 -4.89 33.97 8.11
CA ALA A 232 -3.52 34.48 8.13
C ALA A 232 -3.45 35.90 7.54
N VAL A 233 -4.06 36.13 6.37
CA VAL A 233 -4.11 37.45 5.73
C VAL A 233 -4.87 38.46 6.57
N TRP A 234 -5.99 38.05 7.17
CA TRP A 234 -6.76 38.90 8.07
C TRP A 234 -5.97 39.28 9.33
N ALA A 235 -5.32 38.30 9.96
CA ALA A 235 -4.50 38.51 11.16
C ALA A 235 -3.28 39.38 10.86
N TYR A 236 -2.62 39.18 9.71
CA TYR A 236 -1.49 39.98 9.25
C TYR A 236 -1.84 41.47 9.19
N ARG A 237 -3.05 41.78 8.69
CA ARG A 237 -3.57 43.16 8.59
C ARG A 237 -3.98 43.77 9.94
N ARG A 238 -4.33 42.94 10.93
CA ARG A 238 -4.88 43.41 12.22
C ARG A 238 -3.84 43.50 13.34
N ILE A 239 -2.94 42.53 13.45
CA ILE A 239 -2.11 42.32 14.65
C ILE A 239 -0.60 42.37 14.32
N GLY A 240 -0.25 42.45 13.02
CA GLY A 240 1.12 42.61 12.52
C GLY A 240 1.84 41.30 12.23
N ALA A 241 2.89 41.38 11.39
CA ALA A 241 3.55 40.22 10.79
C ALA A 241 4.07 39.20 11.81
N GLN A 242 4.84 39.63 12.81
CA GLN A 242 5.53 38.70 13.72
C GLN A 242 4.57 37.73 14.43
N LYS A 243 3.44 38.23 14.94
CA LYS A 243 2.46 37.41 15.66
C LYS A 243 1.72 36.47 14.72
N THR A 244 1.38 36.93 13.51
CA THR A 244 0.74 36.11 12.49
C THR A 244 1.64 34.96 12.06
N TRP A 245 2.92 35.22 11.81
CA TRP A 245 3.86 34.20 11.34
C TRP A 245 4.03 33.06 12.35
N VAL A 246 4.14 33.36 13.64
CA VAL A 246 4.30 32.33 14.69
C VAL A 246 3.12 31.36 14.74
N VAL A 247 1.90 31.83 14.49
CA VAL A 247 0.68 31.00 14.58
C VAL A 247 0.34 30.34 13.25
N PHE A 248 0.40 31.09 12.15
CA PHE A 248 -0.14 30.63 10.88
C PHE A 248 0.85 29.83 10.04
N VAL A 249 2.16 29.97 10.23
CA VAL A 249 3.12 29.09 9.53
C VAL A 249 2.91 27.60 9.85
N PRO A 250 2.84 27.16 11.12
CA PRO A 250 2.60 25.74 11.42
C PRO A 250 1.21 25.28 10.96
N LEU A 251 0.19 26.14 11.03
CA LEU A 251 -1.16 25.83 10.55
C LEU A 251 -1.20 25.67 9.02
N SER A 252 -0.59 26.59 8.27
CA SER A 252 -0.50 26.51 6.81
C SER A 252 0.31 25.29 6.38
N LEU A 253 1.40 24.96 7.09
CA LEU A 253 2.18 23.75 6.83
C LEU A 253 1.33 22.49 7.05
N LEU A 254 0.63 22.41 8.19
CA LEU A 254 -0.28 21.30 8.49
C LEU A 254 -1.37 21.16 7.43
N ALA A 255 -2.01 22.26 7.05
CA ALA A 255 -3.05 22.27 6.02
C ALA A 255 -2.52 21.83 4.65
N ALA A 256 -1.33 22.31 4.26
CA ALA A 256 -0.68 21.92 3.01
C ALA A 256 -0.30 20.43 3.00
N LEU A 257 0.23 19.90 4.12
CA LEU A 257 0.52 18.47 4.26
C LEU A 257 -0.74 17.62 4.23
N TYR A 258 -1.82 18.07 4.86
CA TYR A 258 -3.10 17.38 4.83
C TYR A 258 -3.67 17.31 3.41
N VAL A 259 -3.62 18.43 2.65
CA VAL A 259 -3.99 18.43 1.22
C VAL A 259 -3.08 17.50 0.43
N ALA A 260 -1.77 17.55 0.64
CA ALA A 260 -0.82 16.68 -0.05
C ALA A 260 -1.14 15.19 0.17
N ASN A 261 -1.46 14.78 1.39
CA ASN A 261 -1.85 13.41 1.71
C ASN A 261 -3.20 13.01 1.08
N GLN A 262 -4.17 13.93 1.00
CA GLN A 262 -5.42 13.62 0.29
C GLN A 262 -5.20 13.50 -1.23
N MET A 263 -4.23 14.24 -1.79
CA MET A 263 -3.86 14.11 -3.20
C MET A 263 -3.17 12.77 -3.51
N THR A 264 -2.36 12.21 -2.59
CA THR A 264 -1.68 10.93 -2.82
C THR A 264 -2.64 9.75 -2.91
N LEU A 265 -3.76 9.80 -2.17
CA LEU A 265 -4.81 8.78 -2.25
C LEU A 265 -5.52 8.72 -3.61
N LEU A 266 -5.47 9.81 -4.38
CA LEU A 266 -6.02 9.87 -5.74
C LEU A 266 -5.00 9.43 -6.82
N LEU A 267 -3.76 9.14 -6.43
CA LEU A 267 -2.78 8.56 -7.34
C LEU A 267 -3.09 7.06 -7.57
N PRO A 268 -2.57 6.46 -8.65
CA PRO A 268 -2.64 5.02 -8.83
C PRO A 268 -2.07 4.28 -7.62
N ASN A 269 -2.76 3.21 -7.19
CA ASN A 269 -2.43 2.46 -5.98
C ASN A 269 -1.03 1.82 -5.97
N LEU A 270 -0.46 1.51 -7.14
CA LEU A 270 0.89 0.93 -7.28
C LEU A 270 2.00 1.97 -7.48
N LEU A 271 1.67 3.27 -7.52
CA LEU A 271 2.67 4.34 -7.65
C LEU A 271 3.66 4.27 -6.50
#